data_AF-A0AAV6BTX3-F1
#
_entry.id   AF-A0AAV6BTX3-F1
#
_cell.length_a   1.000
_cell.length_b   1.000
_cell.length_c   1.000
_cell.angle_alpha   90.00
_cell.angle_beta   90.00
_cell.angle_gamma   90.00
#
_symmetry.space_group_name_H-M   'P 1'
#
loop_
_entity.id
_entity.type
_entity.pdbx_description
1 polymer ?
#
loop_
_entity_poly.entity_id
_entity_poly.type
_entity_poly.pdbx_seq_one_letter_code
_entity_poly.pdbx_strand_id
1 'polypeptide(L)'
;MTRRRFALALVLSPLLARPAIAQDGFGAGRPEDRYFSVDVTLADGGSIAEGYVTNRYDQYTERVGLLLEPFDAAGRPLAAVRTDVRDLPGRHRVYFRTRLPAPAASIRGRVESFDWAPRGSSM
;
A
#
# COMPACT_ATOMS: atom_id res chain seq x y z
N MET A 1 12.96 -64.82 6.11
CA MET A 1 11.67 -64.09 6.07
C MET A 1 11.66 -63.15 7.28
N THR A 2 11.52 -61.83 7.27
CA THR A 2 11.21 -60.83 6.24
C THR A 2 11.59 -59.45 6.82
N ARG A 3 12.31 -58.62 6.04
CA ARG A 3 12.63 -57.21 6.36
C ARG A 3 11.35 -56.36 6.44
N ARG A 4 11.29 -55.36 7.33
CA ARG A 4 10.39 -54.18 7.24
C ARG A 4 10.91 -53.10 8.21
N ARG A 5 11.86 -52.26 7.78
CA ARG A 5 11.71 -50.93 7.13
C ARG A 5 10.97 -49.90 8.00
N PHE A 6 11.76 -48.91 8.43
CA PHE A 6 11.40 -47.62 9.00
C PHE A 6 10.37 -46.85 8.15
N ALA A 7 9.53 -46.05 8.80
CA ALA A 7 9.01 -44.80 8.23
C ALA A 7 8.82 -43.77 9.36
N LEU A 8 9.78 -42.84 9.43
CA LEU A 8 9.73 -41.63 10.24
C LEU A 8 8.76 -40.65 9.53
N ALA A 9 7.62 -40.35 10.14
CA ALA A 9 6.68 -39.37 9.59
C ALA A 9 7.15 -37.95 9.99
N LEU A 10 7.88 -37.29 9.09
CA LEU A 10 8.20 -35.86 9.21
C LEU A 10 6.97 -35.07 8.74
N VAL A 11 6.14 -34.61 9.68
CA VAL A 11 5.02 -33.71 9.40
C VAL A 11 5.60 -32.30 9.19
N LEU A 12 5.74 -31.90 7.93
CA LEU A 12 5.98 -30.50 7.59
C LEU A 12 4.66 -29.73 7.74
N SER A 13 4.53 -28.96 8.81
CA SER A 13 3.49 -27.94 8.94
C SER A 13 3.85 -26.75 8.04
N PRO A 14 2.99 -26.31 7.11
CA PRO A 14 3.22 -25.04 6.42
C PRO A 14 3.01 -23.89 7.42
N LEU A 15 4.10 -23.20 7.78
CA LEU A 15 3.99 -21.90 8.44
C LEU A 15 3.29 -20.96 7.46
N LEU A 16 2.04 -20.63 7.76
CA LEU A 16 1.33 -19.52 7.13
C LEU A 16 2.09 -18.23 7.46
N ALA A 17 2.90 -17.75 6.53
CA ALA A 17 3.49 -16.43 6.58
C ALA A 17 2.33 -15.41 6.52
N ARG A 18 1.93 -14.89 7.69
CA ARG A 18 1.05 -13.72 7.74
C ARG A 18 1.86 -12.55 7.18
N PRO A 19 1.37 -11.81 6.17
CA PRO A 19 2.04 -10.58 5.78
C PRO A 19 2.03 -9.67 7.01
N ALA A 20 3.23 -9.28 7.47
CA ALA A 20 3.38 -8.26 8.47
C ALA A 20 2.79 -6.98 7.90
N ILE A 21 1.60 -6.60 8.37
CA ILE A 21 1.11 -5.24 8.18
C ILE A 21 2.07 -4.38 9.01
N ALA A 22 2.98 -3.70 8.32
CA ALA A 22 3.82 -2.68 8.93
C ALA A 22 2.89 -1.57 9.43
N GLN A 23 2.58 -1.61 10.74
CA GLN A 23 1.90 -0.51 11.41
C GLN A 23 2.97 0.55 11.67
N ASP A 24 3.11 1.50 10.75
CA ASP A 24 3.92 2.69 10.97
C ASP A 24 3.18 3.59 11.97
N GLY A 25 3.66 3.57 13.22
CA GLY A 25 3.27 4.51 14.24
C GLY A 25 4.50 5.17 14.83
N PHE A 26 4.40 6.47 15.10
CA PHE A 26 5.31 7.30 15.92
C PHE A 26 6.44 8.04 15.17
N GLY A 27 6.09 8.78 14.14
CA GLY A 27 6.63 10.13 13.90
C GLY A 27 5.43 11.08 13.87
N ALA A 28 5.55 12.33 14.32
CA ALA A 28 4.46 13.31 14.23
C ALA A 28 3.82 13.22 12.83
N GLY A 29 2.58 12.73 12.77
CA GLY A 29 1.90 12.46 11.50
C GLY A 29 1.95 13.70 10.63
N ARG A 30 2.16 13.54 9.33
CA ARG A 30 2.19 14.71 8.46
C ARG A 30 0.80 15.37 8.46
N PRO A 31 0.69 16.69 8.20
CA PRO A 31 -0.61 17.36 8.19
C PRO A 31 -1.64 16.67 7.28
N GLU A 32 -1.18 16.03 6.20
CA GLU A 32 -1.99 15.31 5.22
C GLU A 32 -2.62 14.03 5.78
N ASP A 33 -1.94 13.35 6.71
CA ASP A 33 -2.39 12.09 7.34
C ASP A 33 -3.66 12.29 8.19
N ARG A 34 -3.98 13.55 8.52
CA ARG A 34 -5.24 13.92 9.17
C ARG A 34 -6.44 13.80 8.20
N TYR A 35 -6.21 14.06 6.91
CA TYR A 35 -7.27 14.16 5.90
C TYR A 35 -7.35 12.90 5.05
N PHE A 36 -6.22 12.23 4.81
CA PHE A 36 -6.16 11.11 3.89
C PHE A 36 -5.62 9.85 4.56
N SER A 37 -6.02 8.68 4.05
CA SER A 37 -5.24 7.46 4.25
C SER A 37 -5.05 6.71 2.95
N VAL A 38 -3.91 6.04 2.86
CA VAL A 38 -3.54 5.23 1.71
C VAL A 38 -3.46 3.78 2.16
N ASP A 39 -4.35 2.96 1.61
CA ASP A 39 -4.24 1.51 1.71
C ASP A 39 -3.57 1.02 0.44
N VAL A 40 -2.44 0.33 0.56
CA VAL A 40 -1.65 -0.16 -0.57
C VAL A 40 -1.30 -1.63 -0.39
N THR A 41 -1.42 -2.37 -1.49
CA THR A 41 -1.06 -3.78 -1.59
C THR A 41 -0.20 -4.01 -2.83
N LEU A 42 0.57 -5.09 -2.79
CA LEU A 42 1.39 -5.53 -3.91
C LEU A 42 0.68 -6.65 -4.68
N ALA A 43 0.67 -6.53 -5.99
CA ALA A 43 0.14 -7.51 -6.95
C ALA A 43 1.23 -7.93 -7.94
N ASP A 44 0.93 -8.94 -8.76
CA ASP A 44 1.79 -9.45 -9.84
C ASP A 44 3.24 -9.68 -9.38
N GLY A 45 3.39 -10.42 -8.27
CA GLY A 45 4.69 -10.77 -7.69
C GLY A 45 5.49 -9.58 -7.16
N GLY A 46 4.82 -8.47 -6.83
CA GLY A 46 5.46 -7.25 -6.34
C GLY A 46 5.75 -6.21 -7.41
N SER A 47 5.38 -6.46 -8.67
CA SER A 47 5.63 -5.53 -9.78
C SER A 47 4.54 -4.45 -9.93
N ILE A 48 3.40 -4.62 -9.25
CA ILE A 48 2.30 -3.65 -9.25
C ILE A 48 1.94 -3.28 -7.81
N ALA A 49 1.76 -1.99 -7.57
CA ALA A 49 1.14 -1.45 -6.38
C ALA A 49 -0.30 -1.05 -6.69
N GLU A 50 -1.26 -1.50 -5.89
CA GLU A 50 -2.66 -1.13 -6.05
C GLU A 50 -3.36 -0.98 -4.71
N GLY A 51 -4.42 -0.19 -4.69
CA GLY A 51 -5.17 0.06 -3.47
C GLY A 51 -6.06 1.28 -3.57
N TYR A 52 -6.26 1.96 -2.44
CA TYR A 52 -7.18 3.07 -2.34
C TYR A 52 -6.57 4.26 -1.61
N VAL A 53 -6.87 5.47 -2.10
CA VAL A 53 -6.72 6.70 -1.34
C VAL A 53 -8.09 7.07 -0.80
N THR A 54 -8.20 7.22 0.52
CA THR A 54 -9.43 7.59 1.21
C THR A 54 -9.33 9.02 1.69
N ASN A 55 -10.31 9.85 1.34
CA ASN A 55 -10.49 11.18 1.91
C ASN A 55 -11.44 11.09 3.11
N ARG A 56 -10.91 11.33 4.29
CA ARG A 56 -11.65 11.33 5.57
C ARG A 56 -12.31 12.68 5.84
N TYR A 57 -11.98 13.69 5.05
CA TYR A 57 -12.51 15.03 5.16
C TYR A 57 -13.71 15.25 4.23
N ASP A 58 -14.55 16.23 4.58
CA ASP A 58 -15.82 16.51 3.90
C ASP A 58 -15.66 17.57 2.79
N GLN A 59 -14.53 17.52 2.08
CA GLN A 59 -14.23 18.45 1.01
C GLN A 59 -13.62 17.69 -0.15
N TYR A 60 -14.12 17.96 -1.35
CA TYR A 60 -13.58 17.41 -2.59
C TYR A 60 -12.14 17.88 -2.79
N THR A 61 -11.29 16.96 -3.26
CA THR A 61 -9.87 17.20 -3.44
C THR A 61 -9.46 16.90 -4.87
N GLU A 62 -8.70 17.83 -5.44
CA GLU A 62 -8.10 17.76 -6.77
C GLU A 62 -6.58 17.57 -6.67
N ARG A 63 -5.97 17.13 -7.77
CA ARG A 63 -4.51 17.02 -7.93
C ARG A 63 -3.83 16.28 -6.77
N VAL A 64 -4.41 15.15 -6.36
CA VAL A 64 -3.90 14.34 -5.25
C VAL A 64 -2.68 13.55 -5.71
N GLY A 65 -1.50 14.01 -5.30
CA GLY A 65 -0.22 13.35 -5.55
C GLY A 65 0.04 12.26 -4.52
N LEU A 66 0.37 11.08 -5.01
CA LEU A 66 0.69 9.89 -4.23
C LEU A 66 2.17 9.56 -4.38
N LEU A 67 2.84 9.36 -3.25
CA LEU A 67 4.20 8.84 -3.18
C LEU A 67 4.18 7.40 -2.66
N LEU A 68 4.74 6.51 -3.48
CA LEU A 68 4.94 5.10 -3.17
C LEU A 68 6.42 4.83 -2.94
N GLU A 69 6.73 4.25 -1.78
CA GLU A 69 8.08 3.88 -1.34
C GLU A 69 8.15 2.35 -1.24
N PRO A 70 8.55 1.66 -2.32
CA PRO A 70 8.73 0.22 -2.31
C PRO A 70 10.05 -0.18 -1.63
N PHE A 71 10.07 -1.36 -1.03
CA PHE A 71 11.24 -1.96 -0.39
C PHE A 71 11.48 -3.37 -0.91
N ASP A 72 12.75 -3.77 -1.01
CA ASP A 72 13.14 -5.13 -1.35
C ASP A 72 12.93 -6.11 -0.18
N ALA A 73 13.20 -7.40 -0.41
CA ALA A 73 13.04 -8.45 0.61
C ALA A 73 13.96 -8.28 1.84
N ALA A 74 15.02 -7.48 1.72
CA ALA A 74 15.91 -7.13 2.83
C ALA A 74 15.47 -5.83 3.54
N GLY A 75 14.35 -5.23 3.13
CA GLY A 75 13.86 -3.96 3.68
C GLY A 75 14.61 -2.72 3.18
N ARG A 76 15.42 -2.84 2.12
CA ARG A 76 16.12 -1.71 1.52
C ARG A 76 15.19 -0.95 0.58
N PRO A 77 15.20 0.40 0.60
CA PRO A 77 14.35 1.18 -0.28
C PRO A 77 14.74 0.96 -1.74
N LEU A 78 13.73 0.75 -2.58
CA LEU A 78 13.82 0.81 -4.04
C LEU A 78 13.54 2.24 -4.51
N ALA A 79 13.63 2.48 -5.82
CA ALA A 79 13.28 3.79 -6.38
C ALA A 79 11.81 4.13 -6.10
N ALA A 80 11.58 5.29 -5.48
CA ALA A 80 10.24 5.78 -5.18
C ALA A 80 9.46 6.12 -6.45
N VAL A 81 8.15 5.93 -6.41
CA VAL A 81 7.24 6.16 -7.53
C VAL A 81 6.24 7.24 -7.17
N ARG A 82 6.10 8.24 -8.04
CA ARG A 82 5.07 9.27 -7.94
C ARG A 82 3.96 9.00 -8.94
N THR A 83 2.73 9.13 -8.48
CA THR A 83 1.53 8.94 -9.30
C THR A 83 0.41 9.83 -8.76
N ASP A 84 -0.66 10.00 -9.50
CA ASP A 84 -1.74 10.89 -9.13
C ASP A 84 -3.07 10.14 -9.10
N VAL A 85 -3.92 10.51 -8.15
CA VAL A 85 -5.32 10.11 -8.12
C VAL A 85 -6.16 11.31 -8.53
N ARG A 86 -6.96 11.12 -9.58
CA ARG A 86 -7.92 12.14 -10.02
C ARG A 86 -9.18 12.05 -9.18
N ASP A 87 -9.78 13.21 -8.97
CA ASP A 87 -11.16 13.36 -8.51
C ASP A 87 -11.43 12.56 -7.23
N LEU A 88 -11.01 13.10 -6.08
CA LEU A 88 -11.17 12.46 -4.77
C LEU A 88 -12.28 13.14 -3.97
N PRO A 89 -13.54 12.65 -4.06
CA PRO A 89 -14.65 13.22 -3.31
C PRO A 89 -14.44 13.13 -1.79
N GLY A 90 -15.01 14.09 -1.07
CA GLY A 90 -15.02 14.08 0.39
C GLY A 90 -15.71 12.83 0.93
N ARG A 91 -15.18 12.24 2.00
CA ARG A 91 -15.69 11.00 2.62
C ARG A 91 -15.71 9.76 1.72
N HIS A 92 -15.08 9.81 0.55
CA HIS A 92 -14.99 8.70 -0.39
C HIS A 92 -13.56 8.18 -0.51
N ARG A 93 -13.42 7.08 -1.25
CA ARG A 93 -12.13 6.51 -1.62
C ARG A 93 -12.05 6.30 -3.13
N VAL A 94 -10.86 6.43 -3.68
CA VAL A 94 -10.59 6.21 -5.10
C VAL A 94 -9.50 5.16 -5.25
N TYR A 95 -9.72 4.25 -6.20
CA TYR A 95 -8.78 3.19 -6.53
C TYR A 95 -7.59 3.72 -7.33
N PHE A 96 -6.40 3.20 -7.06
CA PHE A 96 -5.22 3.41 -7.89
C PHE A 96 -4.52 2.09 -8.20
N ARG A 97 -3.82 2.06 -9.33
CA ARG A 97 -2.95 0.96 -9.76
C ARG A 97 -1.74 1.53 -10.50
N THR A 98 -0.55 1.17 -10.04
CA THR A 98 0.70 1.75 -10.54
C THR A 98 1.76 0.66 -10.65
N ARG A 99 2.49 0.66 -11.77
CA ARG A 99 3.62 -0.26 -11.99
C ARG A 99 4.84 0.23 -11.21
N LEU A 100 5.53 -0.69 -10.55
CA LEU A 100 6.79 -0.42 -9.86
C LEU A 100 7.99 -0.66 -10.79
N PRO A 101 9.09 0.08 -10.60
CA PRO A 101 10.29 -0.05 -11.44
C PRO A 101 11.01 -1.40 -11.25
N ALA A 102 10.84 -2.03 -10.09
CA ALA A 102 11.33 -3.36 -9.77
C ALA A 102 10.34 -4.06 -8.82
N PRO A 103 10.31 -5.40 -8.78
CA PRO A 103 9.48 -6.13 -7.83
C PRO A 103 9.82 -5.78 -6.38
N ALA A 104 8.81 -5.35 -5.62
CA ALA A 104 8.92 -5.03 -4.21
C ALA A 104 8.46 -6.21 -3.33
N ALA A 105 9.02 -6.32 -2.12
CA ALA A 105 8.54 -7.25 -1.09
C ALA A 105 7.58 -6.57 -0.10
N SER A 106 7.73 -5.26 0.10
CA SER A 106 6.81 -4.43 0.87
C SER A 106 6.76 -3.02 0.29
N ILE A 107 5.77 -2.23 0.69
CA ILE A 107 5.56 -0.89 0.17
C ILE A 107 4.87 -0.01 1.22
N ARG A 108 5.23 1.27 1.21
CA ARG A 108 4.52 2.33 1.93
C ARG A 108 3.95 3.31 0.92
N GLY A 109 2.75 3.80 1.19
CA GLY A 109 2.09 4.81 0.35
C GLY A 109 1.63 5.98 1.21
N ARG A 110 1.74 7.19 0.69
CA ARG A 110 1.20 8.40 1.33
C ARG A 110 0.75 9.42 0.29
N VAL A 111 -0.15 10.30 0.67
CA VAL A 111 -0.40 11.55 -0.06
C VAL A 111 0.77 12.50 0.21
N GLU A 112 1.35 13.06 -0.85
CA GLU A 112 2.44 14.06 -0.74
C GLU A 112 2.01 15.48 -1.15
N SER A 113 0.93 15.61 -1.92
CA SER A 113 0.39 16.90 -2.36
C SER A 113 -1.10 16.76 -2.68
N PHE A 114 -1.85 17.86 -2.58
CA PHE A 114 -3.26 17.92 -2.95
C PHE A 114 -3.73 19.39 -3.00
N ASP A 115 -4.84 19.63 -3.70
CA ASP A 115 -5.55 20.90 -3.68
C ASP A 115 -7.01 20.69 -3.27
N TRP A 116 -7.55 21.57 -2.42
CA TRP A 116 -8.98 21.57 -2.13
C TRP A 116 -9.74 22.18 -3.28
N ALA A 117 -10.84 21.55 -3.72
CA ALA A 117 -11.75 22.20 -4.63
C ALA A 117 -12.36 23.45 -3.96
N PRO A 118 -12.63 24.52 -4.73
CA PRO A 118 -13.31 25.69 -4.22
C PRO A 118 -14.65 25.32 -3.59
N ARG A 119 -14.95 25.87 -2.41
CA ARG A 119 -16.24 25.63 -1.75
C ARG A 119 -17.35 26.29 -2.57
N GLY A 120 -18.38 25.52 -2.92
CA GLY A 120 -19.50 26.00 -3.76
C GLY A 120 -19.42 25.58 -5.23
N SER A 121 -18.33 24.95 -5.65
CA SER A 121 -18.24 24.27 -6.94
C SER A 121 -18.97 22.93 -6.83
N SER A 122 -20.25 22.91 -7.20
CA SER A 122 -20.98 21.66 -7.41
C SER A 122 -20.48 21.05 -8.72
N MET A 123 -19.88 19.86 -8.66
CA MET A 123 -19.82 18.95 -9.81
C MET A 123 -21.00 18.00 -9.73
#